data_AF-A0A433SE07-F1
#
_entry.id   AF-A0A433SE07-F1
#
_cell.length_a   1.000
_cell.length_b   1.000
_cell.length_c   1.000
_cell.angle_alpha   90.00
_cell.angle_beta   90.00
_cell.angle_gamma   90.00
#
_symmetry.space_group_name_H-M   'P 1'
#
loop_
_entity.id
_entity.type
_entity.pdbx_description
1 polymer ?
#
loop_
_entity_poly.entity_id
_entity_poly.type
_entity_poly.pdbx_seq_one_letter_code
_entity_poly.pdbx_strand_id
1 'polypeptide(L)'
;MLTRLASFLLLLTFVITPAWAQKPTTNSTTITYACETADGRKLVSDRPIRECLYREQRVLGLSGATLSVIPPQLTPQQRAAQEAERRQQDAARQAQERADASARSLLVRYPSPASHDKARAEQLQPLTERLRVAQEEMVVLEDTRRTLQQEMRPYSSPADAPMQLRERYEFNQRDISIQQRIINNLGTQIENTNTQFDQEHQLLTPYWQQRSSANGAGR
;
A
#
# COMPACT_ATOMS: atom_id res chain seq x y z
N MET A 1 -67.69 2.19 -23.42
CA MET A 1 -68.86 1.97 -22.54
C MET A 1 -68.48 2.57 -21.19
N LEU A 2 -68.82 3.84 -20.91
CA LEU A 2 -70.00 4.29 -20.13
C LEU A 2 -70.10 3.53 -18.80
N THR A 3 -69.99 4.13 -17.61
CA THR A 3 -70.88 5.14 -16.99
C THR A 3 -70.15 5.80 -15.78
N ARG A 4 -70.15 7.13 -15.58
CA ARG A 4 -71.10 7.97 -14.78
C ARG A 4 -71.21 7.53 -13.29
N LEU A 5 -71.21 8.36 -12.24
CA LEU A 5 -71.52 9.79 -12.04
C LEU A 5 -71.19 10.20 -10.58
N ALA A 6 -70.94 11.50 -10.38
CA ALA A 6 -71.37 12.38 -9.27
C ALA A 6 -70.89 12.18 -7.81
N SER A 7 -70.28 13.22 -7.24
CA SER A 7 -71.04 14.17 -6.39
C SER A 7 -70.24 15.42 -5.99
N PHE A 8 -71.00 16.49 -5.85
CA PHE A 8 -70.70 17.90 -5.67
C PHE A 8 -70.66 18.27 -4.16
N LEU A 9 -70.41 19.55 -3.84
CA LEU A 9 -70.43 20.24 -2.53
C LEU A 9 -69.10 20.23 -1.73
N LEU A 10 -68.65 21.30 -1.06
CA LEU A 10 -69.04 22.71 -0.92
C LEU A 10 -67.91 23.42 -0.13
N LEU A 11 -67.74 24.72 -0.34
CA LEU A 11 -66.83 25.68 0.31
C LEU A 11 -66.60 25.54 1.84
N LEU A 12 -65.36 25.82 2.27
CA LEU A 12 -65.12 26.70 3.43
C LEU A 12 -63.70 27.31 3.39
N THR A 13 -63.66 28.61 3.10
CA THR A 13 -62.50 29.49 3.23
C THR A 13 -62.22 29.78 4.70
N PHE A 14 -61.02 29.49 5.18
CA PHE A 14 -60.53 29.94 6.49
C PHE A 14 -59.33 30.89 6.26
N VAL A 15 -59.58 32.18 6.44
CA VAL A 15 -58.54 33.23 6.43
C VAL A 15 -57.87 33.21 7.80
N ILE A 16 -56.64 32.68 7.86
CA ILE A 16 -55.78 32.78 9.05
C ILE A 16 -54.87 33.98 8.84
N THR A 17 -55.06 35.01 9.65
CA THR A 17 -54.12 36.12 9.80
C THR A 17 -52.91 35.66 10.63
N PRO A 18 -51.68 35.64 10.11
CA PRO A 18 -50.52 35.45 10.96
C PRO A 18 -50.23 36.75 11.72
N ALA A 19 -50.43 36.69 13.04
CA ALA A 19 -49.93 37.66 13.99
C ALA A 19 -48.41 37.82 13.83
N TRP A 20 -47.94 39.06 13.75
CA TRP A 20 -46.53 39.37 13.65
C TRP A 20 -45.83 39.01 14.97
N ALA A 21 -44.95 38.01 14.92
CA ALA A 21 -44.04 37.68 16.00
C ALA A 21 -43.04 38.83 16.21
N GLN A 22 -43.14 39.54 17.33
CA GLN A 22 -42.07 40.42 17.80
C GLN A 22 -40.90 39.54 18.26
N LYS A 23 -39.78 39.60 17.52
CA LYS A 23 -38.53 38.96 17.95
C LYS A 23 -38.05 39.67 19.23
N PRO A 24 -37.80 38.97 20.34
CA PRO A 24 -37.15 39.58 21.48
C PRO A 24 -35.78 40.08 21.05
N THR A 25 -35.52 41.38 21.27
CA THR A 25 -34.21 42.00 21.16
C THR A 25 -33.28 41.34 22.15
N THR A 26 -32.47 40.39 21.67
CA THR A 26 -31.32 39.88 22.40
C THR A 26 -30.43 41.05 22.81
N ASN A 27 -30.20 41.19 24.12
CA ASN A 27 -29.13 42.01 24.67
C ASN A 27 -27.84 41.69 23.91
N SER A 28 -27.37 42.61 23.09
CA SER A 28 -26.06 42.52 22.44
C SER A 28 -25.00 42.65 23.52
N THR A 29 -24.51 41.52 24.04
CA THR A 29 -23.23 41.49 24.73
C THR A 29 -22.18 41.92 23.70
N THR A 30 -21.81 43.20 23.67
CA THR A 30 -20.79 43.74 22.76
C THR A 30 -19.46 43.08 23.08
N ILE A 31 -19.07 42.11 22.26
CA ILE A 31 -17.80 41.40 22.36
C ILE A 31 -16.87 42.00 21.31
N THR A 32 -15.65 42.35 21.71
CA THR A 32 -14.66 42.97 20.83
C THR A 32 -13.41 42.08 20.75
N TYR A 33 -12.89 41.87 19.55
CA TYR A 33 -11.70 41.09 19.27
C TYR A 33 -10.48 42.00 19.20
N ALA A 34 -9.38 41.60 19.82
CA ALA A 34 -8.12 42.33 19.82
C ALA A 34 -6.93 41.42 19.47
N CYS A 35 -6.02 41.87 18.63
CA CYS A 35 -4.80 41.15 18.30
C CYS A 35 -3.64 42.09 17.94
N GLU A 36 -2.44 41.55 17.84
CA GLU A 36 -1.23 42.27 17.47
C GLU A 36 -0.62 41.70 16.19
N THR A 37 -0.35 42.56 15.20
CA THR A 37 0.26 42.15 13.92
C THR A 37 1.77 41.88 14.08
N ALA A 38 2.40 41.33 13.05
CA ALA A 38 3.85 41.09 13.03
C ALA A 38 4.67 42.36 13.25
N ASP A 39 4.15 43.50 12.79
CA ASP A 39 4.79 44.81 12.87
C ASP A 39 4.49 45.55 14.18
N GLY A 40 3.87 44.88 15.17
CA GLY A 40 3.54 45.45 16.48
C GLY A 40 2.30 46.35 16.53
N ARG A 41 1.49 46.39 15.46
CA ARG A 41 0.24 47.17 15.44
C ARG A 41 -0.88 46.43 16.15
N LYS A 42 -1.59 47.13 17.03
CA LYS A 42 -2.80 46.62 17.70
C LYS A 42 -4.02 46.81 16.80
N LEU A 43 -4.74 45.72 16.53
CA LEU A 43 -6.00 45.73 15.81
C LEU A 43 -7.13 45.40 16.78
N VAL A 44 -8.23 46.15 16.70
CA VAL A 44 -9.42 45.98 17.52
C VAL A 44 -10.63 46.01 16.60
N SER A 45 -11.53 45.04 16.73
CA SER A 45 -12.73 44.96 15.87
C SER A 45 -13.87 44.26 16.60
N ASP A 46 -15.10 44.66 16.32
CA ASP A 46 -16.30 43.97 16.83
C ASP A 46 -16.56 42.63 16.11
N ARG A 47 -15.68 42.24 15.18
CA ARG A 47 -15.72 40.99 14.41
C ARG A 47 -14.34 40.30 14.46
N PRO A 48 -14.26 38.98 14.26
CA PRO A 48 -12.98 38.27 14.16
C PRO A 48 -12.05 38.89 13.11
N ILE A 49 -10.78 39.12 13.49
CA ILE A 49 -9.81 39.87 12.68
C ILE A 49 -9.11 38.90 11.71
N ARG A 50 -9.35 39.03 10.41
CA ARG A 50 -8.83 38.07 9.42
C ARG A 50 -7.31 38.13 9.29
N GLU A 51 -6.74 39.30 9.45
CA GLU A 51 -5.29 39.56 9.42
C GLU A 51 -4.54 38.82 10.53
N CYS A 52 -5.24 38.49 11.61
CA CYS A 52 -4.70 37.75 12.75
C CYS A 52 -5.13 36.28 12.77
N LEU A 53 -5.56 35.70 11.64
CA LEU A 53 -5.98 34.29 11.59
C LEU A 53 -4.90 33.30 12.07
N TYR A 54 -3.63 33.61 11.77
CA TYR A 54 -2.47 32.78 12.15
C TYR A 54 -1.78 33.29 13.44
N ARG A 55 -2.46 34.12 14.23
CA ARG A 55 -1.98 34.68 15.51
C ARG A 55 -3.06 34.54 16.58
N GLU A 56 -2.67 34.71 17.84
CA GLU A 56 -3.65 34.73 18.93
C GLU A 56 -4.54 35.97 18.86
N GLN A 57 -5.83 35.81 19.15
CA GLN A 57 -6.78 36.92 19.27
C GLN A 57 -7.46 36.86 20.63
N ARG A 58 -7.49 37.97 21.37
CA ARG A 58 -8.18 38.08 22.65
C ARG A 58 -9.62 38.53 22.40
N VAL A 59 -10.56 37.83 23.01
CA VAL A 59 -11.98 38.15 23.04
C VAL A 59 -12.23 38.97 24.30
N LEU A 60 -12.65 40.23 24.15
CA LEU A 60 -12.86 41.18 25.24
C LEU A 60 -14.35 41.41 25.48
N GLY A 61 -14.74 41.52 26.76
CA GLY A 61 -16.10 41.91 27.16
C GLY A 61 -16.28 43.42 27.24
N LEU A 62 -17.49 43.88 27.60
CA LEU A 62 -17.80 45.32 27.71
C LEU A 62 -16.88 46.09 28.67
N SER A 63 -16.35 45.42 29.70
CA SER A 63 -15.43 46.02 30.67
C SER A 63 -13.97 46.07 30.19
N GLY A 64 -13.68 45.62 28.97
CA GLY A 64 -12.32 45.47 28.44
C GLY A 64 -11.55 44.27 29.01
N ALA A 65 -12.16 43.51 29.93
CA ALA A 65 -11.58 42.28 30.45
C ALA A 65 -11.54 41.19 29.37
N THR A 66 -10.44 40.41 29.35
CA THR A 66 -10.32 39.26 28.44
C THR A 66 -11.23 38.13 28.90
N LEU A 67 -12.19 37.77 28.05
CA LEU A 67 -13.12 36.66 28.26
C LEU A 67 -12.55 35.33 27.74
N SER A 68 -11.83 35.36 26.62
CA SER A 68 -11.25 34.17 25.99
C SER A 68 -10.10 34.53 25.06
N VAL A 69 -9.29 33.55 24.66
CA VAL A 69 -8.22 33.70 23.66
C VAL A 69 -8.44 32.67 22.55
N ILE A 70 -8.53 33.16 21.32
CA ILE A 70 -8.61 32.34 20.11
C ILE A 70 -7.19 31.99 19.69
N PRO A 71 -6.82 30.70 19.62
CA PRO A 71 -5.49 30.29 19.19
C PRO A 71 -5.31 30.52 17.69
N PRO A 72 -4.05 30.71 17.24
CA PRO A 72 -3.73 30.82 15.82
C PRO A 72 -4.20 29.59 15.05
N GLN A 73 -4.82 29.81 13.89
CA GLN A 73 -5.07 28.75 12.93
C GLN A 73 -3.75 28.24 12.37
N LEU A 74 -3.71 26.96 11.98
CA LEU A 74 -2.53 26.40 11.33
C LEU A 74 -2.34 27.04 9.95
N THR A 75 -1.10 27.46 9.68
CA THR A 75 -0.72 27.92 8.33
C THR A 75 -0.97 26.82 7.30
N PRO A 76 -1.18 27.16 6.02
CA PRO A 76 -1.33 26.14 4.97
C PRO A 76 -0.19 25.10 4.98
N GLN A 77 1.05 25.53 5.25
CA GLN A 77 2.21 24.65 5.36
C GLN A 77 2.13 23.72 6.58
N GLN A 78 1.76 24.23 7.75
CA GLN A 78 1.59 23.41 8.97
C GLN A 78 0.43 22.41 8.83
N ARG A 79 -0.68 22.81 8.20
CA ARG A 79 -1.78 21.89 7.88
C ARG A 79 -1.33 20.78 6.93
N ALA A 80 -0.61 21.13 5.86
CA ALA A 80 -0.07 20.16 4.92
C ALA A 80 0.91 19.17 5.59
N ALA A 81 1.77 19.66 6.50
CA ALA A 81 2.67 18.81 7.27
C ALA A 81 1.92 17.85 8.20
N GLN A 82 0.92 18.35 8.95
CA GLN A 82 0.08 17.52 9.82
C GLN A 82 -0.74 16.49 9.03
N GLU A 83 -1.26 16.85 7.86
CA GLU A 83 -1.95 15.90 6.98
C GLU A 83 -1.00 14.87 6.37
N ALA A 84 0.23 15.25 6.03
CA ALA A 84 1.25 14.31 5.57
C ALA A 84 1.63 13.30 6.66
N GLU A 85 1.86 13.78 7.88
CA GLU A 85 2.14 12.92 9.05
C GLU A 85 0.97 11.97 9.33
N ARG A 86 -0.27 12.49 9.37
CA ARG A 86 -1.46 11.66 9.57
C ARG A 86 -1.58 10.58 8.49
N ARG A 87 -1.35 10.92 7.22
CA ARG A 87 -1.35 9.94 6.12
C ARG A 87 -0.26 8.88 6.29
N GLN A 88 0.93 9.24 6.76
CA GLN A 88 2.00 8.29 7.03
C GLN A 88 1.65 7.34 8.19
N GLN A 89 1.11 7.87 9.29
CA GLN A 89 0.67 7.08 10.44
C GLN A 89 -0.45 6.11 10.06
N ASP A 90 -1.44 6.58 9.29
CA ASP A 90 -2.54 5.73 8.82
C ASP A 90 -2.06 4.66 7.84
N ALA A 91 -1.12 4.99 6.94
CA ALA A 91 -0.51 4.01 6.06
C ALA A 91 0.30 2.96 6.83
N ALA A 92 1.05 3.36 7.86
CA ALA A 92 1.80 2.45 8.73
C ALA A 92 0.85 1.50 9.49
N ARG A 93 -0.24 2.03 10.06
CA ARG A 93 -1.27 1.24 10.74
C ARG A 93 -1.90 0.21 9.81
N GLN A 94 -2.31 0.65 8.61
CA GLN A 94 -2.87 -0.25 7.60
C GLN A 94 -1.87 -1.32 7.14
N ALA A 95 -0.58 -0.97 7.02
CA ALA A 95 0.47 -1.93 6.68
C ALA A 95 0.63 -2.98 7.79
N GLN A 96 0.59 -2.57 9.06
CA GLN A 96 0.65 -3.48 10.21
C GLN A 96 -0.56 -4.41 10.27
N GLU A 97 -1.77 -3.88 10.11
CA GLU A 97 -3.01 -4.68 10.07
C GLU A 97 -2.98 -5.73 8.95
N ARG A 98 -2.46 -5.37 7.77
CA ARG A 98 -2.26 -6.31 6.66
C ARG A 98 -1.21 -7.38 6.99
N ALA A 99 -0.10 -6.99 7.61
CA ALA A 99 0.94 -7.94 8.03
C ALA A 99 0.38 -8.94 9.06
N ASP A 100 -0.36 -8.46 10.06
CA ASP A 100 -1.03 -9.30 11.06
C ASP A 100 -2.04 -10.26 10.43
N ALA A 101 -2.85 -9.77 9.48
CA ALA A 101 -3.81 -10.61 8.76
C ALA A 101 -3.11 -11.71 7.94
N SER A 102 -2.04 -11.37 7.22
CA SER A 102 -1.21 -12.32 6.48
C SER A 102 -0.56 -13.35 7.41
N ALA A 103 0.00 -12.90 8.53
CA ALA A 103 0.64 -13.77 9.52
C ALA A 103 -0.35 -14.80 10.10
N ARG A 104 -1.58 -14.38 10.42
CA ARG A 104 -2.62 -15.30 10.92
C ARG A 104 -2.94 -16.41 9.93
N SER A 105 -3.05 -16.09 8.64
CA SER A 105 -3.28 -17.08 7.58
C SER A 105 -2.10 -18.06 7.48
N LEU A 106 -0.87 -17.53 7.48
CA LEU A 106 0.34 -18.34 7.39
C LEU A 106 0.55 -19.24 8.62
N LEU A 107 0.19 -18.79 9.83
CA LEU A 107 0.31 -19.58 11.07
C LEU A 107 -0.60 -20.81 11.10
N VAL A 108 -1.71 -20.80 10.36
CA VAL A 108 -2.57 -21.98 10.20
C VAL A 108 -1.85 -23.04 9.37
N ARG A 109 -1.14 -22.61 8.32
CA ARG A 109 -0.38 -23.51 7.44
C ARG A 109 0.95 -23.96 8.07
N TYR A 110 1.63 -23.05 8.75
CA TYR A 110 2.97 -23.21 9.30
C TYR A 110 2.96 -22.90 10.80
N PRO A 111 2.43 -23.80 11.64
CA PRO A 111 2.32 -23.56 13.08
C PRO A 111 3.67 -23.49 13.82
N SER A 112 4.75 -23.97 13.21
CA SER A 112 6.11 -23.97 13.77
C SER A 112 7.19 -23.71 12.70
N PRO A 113 8.41 -23.29 13.09
CA PRO A 113 9.53 -23.14 12.15
C PRO A 113 9.79 -24.44 11.35
N ALA A 114 9.81 -25.59 12.02
CA ALA A 114 10.03 -26.88 11.36
C ALA A 114 8.97 -27.22 10.29
N SER A 115 7.71 -26.82 10.48
CA SER A 115 6.67 -27.01 9.46
C SER A 115 6.87 -26.11 8.24
N HIS A 116 7.41 -24.91 8.44
CA HIS A 116 7.76 -23.96 7.38
C HIS A 116 8.98 -24.44 6.58
N ASP A 117 10.04 -24.87 7.28
CA ASP A 117 11.25 -25.41 6.65
C ASP A 117 10.98 -26.67 5.82
N LYS A 118 10.11 -27.55 6.33
CA LYS A 118 9.66 -28.72 5.58
C LYS A 118 8.95 -28.33 4.29
N ALA A 119 8.00 -27.38 4.36
CA ALA A 119 7.29 -26.89 3.18
C ALA A 119 8.23 -26.22 2.17
N ARG A 120 9.26 -25.49 2.65
CA ARG A 120 10.32 -24.93 1.80
C ARG A 120 11.04 -26.04 1.04
N ALA A 121 11.50 -27.07 1.74
CA ALA A 121 12.21 -28.19 1.14
C ALA A 121 11.35 -28.92 0.09
N GLU A 122 10.07 -29.17 0.41
CA GLU A 122 9.12 -29.82 -0.50
C GLU A 122 8.87 -29.00 -1.78
N GLN A 123 8.80 -27.66 -1.69
CA GLN A 123 8.64 -26.82 -2.88
C GLN A 123 9.93 -26.68 -3.70
N LEU A 124 11.09 -26.65 -3.05
CA LEU A 124 12.38 -26.52 -3.73
C LEU A 124 12.81 -27.81 -4.44
N GLN A 125 12.50 -28.97 -3.88
CA GLN A 125 12.97 -30.27 -4.37
C GLN A 125 12.71 -30.54 -5.87
N PRO A 126 11.50 -30.31 -6.43
CA PRO A 126 11.28 -30.50 -7.87
C PRO A 126 12.02 -29.46 -8.72
N LEU A 127 12.23 -28.24 -8.22
CA LEU A 127 12.95 -27.19 -8.95
C LEU A 127 14.44 -27.48 -9.02
N THR A 128 15.04 -27.89 -7.91
CA THR A 128 16.47 -28.24 -7.83
C THR A 128 16.78 -29.49 -8.64
N GLU A 129 15.88 -30.48 -8.64
CA GLU A 129 16.05 -31.67 -9.47
C GLU A 129 15.98 -31.33 -10.97
N ARG A 130 15.02 -30.50 -11.39
CA ARG A 130 14.96 -30.03 -12.78
C ARG A 130 16.18 -29.21 -13.18
N LEU A 131 16.71 -28.39 -12.27
CA LEU A 131 17.94 -27.63 -12.51
C LEU A 131 19.14 -28.57 -12.69
N ARG A 132 19.27 -29.60 -11.84
CA ARG A 132 20.32 -30.63 -11.94
C ARG A 132 20.27 -31.32 -13.30
N VAL A 133 19.11 -31.81 -13.71
CA VAL A 133 18.92 -32.47 -15.02
C VAL A 133 19.26 -31.50 -16.16
N ALA A 134 18.81 -30.24 -16.09
CA ALA A 134 19.10 -29.26 -17.13
C ALA A 134 20.60 -28.96 -17.27
N GLN A 135 21.32 -28.93 -16.14
CA GLN A 135 22.78 -28.75 -16.11
C GLN A 135 23.52 -29.96 -16.69
N GLU A 136 23.05 -31.18 -16.42
CA GLU A 136 23.64 -32.40 -17.01
C GLU A 136 23.49 -32.41 -18.54
N GLU A 137 22.32 -32.03 -19.04
CA GLU A 137 22.09 -31.90 -20.48
C GLU A 137 22.94 -30.77 -21.10
N MET A 138 23.18 -29.66 -20.39
CA MET A 138 24.10 -28.63 -20.85
C MET A 138 25.52 -29.18 -21.05
N VAL A 139 26.02 -30.03 -20.14
CA VAL A 139 27.34 -30.67 -20.28
C VAL A 139 27.40 -31.51 -21.55
N VAL A 140 26.35 -32.29 -21.84
CA VAL A 140 26.28 -33.11 -23.07
C VAL A 140 26.27 -32.23 -24.34
N LEU A 141 25.49 -31.15 -24.33
CA LEU A 141 25.44 -30.21 -25.45
C LEU A 141 26.79 -29.52 -25.67
N GLU A 142 27.50 -29.16 -24.61
CA GLU A 142 28.83 -28.56 -24.71
C GLU A 142 29.90 -29.52 -25.24
N ASP A 143 29.86 -30.80 -24.85
CA ASP A 143 30.75 -31.82 -25.39
C ASP A 143 30.49 -32.05 -26.89
N THR A 144 29.22 -32.13 -27.27
CA THR A 144 28.78 -32.19 -28.67
C THR A 144 29.30 -30.98 -29.45
N ARG A 145 29.22 -29.77 -28.88
CA ARG A 145 29.75 -28.56 -29.49
C ARG A 145 31.26 -28.67 -29.75
N ARG A 146 32.04 -29.16 -28.77
CA ARG A 146 33.49 -29.32 -28.91
C ARG A 146 33.83 -30.29 -30.04
N THR A 147 33.11 -31.40 -30.13
CA THR A 147 33.27 -32.39 -31.21
C THR A 147 32.98 -31.75 -32.57
N LEU A 148 31.85 -31.05 -32.72
CA LEU A 148 31.49 -30.36 -33.96
C LEU A 148 32.50 -29.25 -34.33
N GLN A 149 33.08 -28.55 -33.34
CA GLN A 149 34.13 -27.57 -33.58
C GLN A 149 35.42 -28.21 -34.11
N GLN A 150 35.77 -29.41 -33.66
CA GLN A 150 36.90 -30.16 -34.20
C GLN A 150 36.64 -30.60 -35.64
N GLU A 151 35.42 -31.10 -35.93
CA GLU A 151 34.99 -31.45 -37.29
C GLU A 151 35.00 -30.23 -38.23
N MET A 152 34.71 -29.03 -37.72
CA MET A 152 34.73 -27.76 -38.49
C MET A 152 36.14 -27.22 -38.77
N ARG A 153 37.15 -27.59 -37.98
CA ARG A 153 38.51 -27.03 -38.05
C ARG A 153 39.20 -27.09 -39.43
N PRO A 154 38.98 -28.12 -40.28
CA PRO A 154 39.61 -28.19 -41.59
C PRO A 154 39.07 -27.15 -42.60
N TYR A 155 37.91 -26.54 -42.34
CA TYR A 155 37.25 -25.64 -43.27
C TYR A 155 37.62 -24.18 -42.97
N SER A 156 38.01 -23.42 -44.01
CA SER A 156 38.40 -22.00 -43.89
C SER A 156 37.23 -21.10 -43.50
N SER A 157 36.03 -21.43 -43.95
CA SER A 157 34.79 -20.76 -43.57
C SER A 157 33.68 -21.77 -43.28
N PRO A 158 32.66 -21.42 -42.48
CA PRO A 158 31.50 -22.29 -42.29
C PRO A 158 30.82 -22.65 -43.61
N ALA A 159 30.83 -21.77 -44.62
CA ALA A 159 30.20 -22.01 -45.90
C ALA A 159 30.84 -23.17 -46.69
N ASP A 160 32.12 -23.45 -46.45
CA ASP A 160 32.89 -24.49 -47.13
C ASP A 160 32.66 -25.89 -46.53
N ALA A 161 32.06 -25.97 -45.34
CA ALA A 161 31.75 -27.23 -44.67
C ALA A 161 30.53 -27.94 -45.30
N PRO A 162 30.46 -29.28 -45.27
CA PRO A 162 29.30 -30.05 -45.70
C PRO A 162 28.01 -29.56 -45.02
N MET A 163 26.92 -29.48 -45.79
CA MET A 163 25.63 -28.96 -45.31
C MET A 163 25.19 -29.58 -43.98
N GLN A 164 25.26 -30.91 -43.88
CA GLN A 164 24.88 -31.65 -42.66
C GLN A 164 25.71 -31.26 -41.44
N LEU A 165 27.01 -30.99 -41.61
CA LEU A 165 27.90 -30.56 -40.51
C LEU A 165 27.53 -29.14 -40.04
N ARG A 166 27.24 -28.23 -40.97
CA ARG A 166 26.77 -26.87 -40.65
C ARG A 166 25.46 -26.90 -39.87
N GLU A 167 24.49 -27.65 -40.37
CA GLU A 167 23.19 -27.80 -39.73
C GLU A 167 23.33 -28.34 -38.30
N ARG A 168 24.07 -29.44 -38.11
CA ARG A 168 24.33 -30.00 -36.76
C ARG A 168 24.95 -28.97 -35.82
N TYR A 169 25.94 -28.21 -36.30
CA TYR A 169 26.57 -27.15 -35.50
C TYR A 169 25.62 -26.02 -35.13
N GLU A 170 24.75 -25.60 -36.04
CA GLU A 170 23.73 -24.59 -35.76
C GLU A 170 22.64 -25.10 -34.82
N PHE A 171 22.18 -26.34 -34.99
CA PHE A 171 21.20 -26.97 -34.08
C PHE A 171 21.75 -27.03 -32.66
N ASN A 172 22.97 -27.55 -32.48
CA ASN A 172 23.60 -27.60 -31.17
C ASN A 172 23.75 -26.21 -30.51
N GLN A 173 24.10 -25.18 -31.28
CA GLN A 173 24.15 -23.80 -30.75
C GLN A 173 22.78 -23.29 -30.31
N ARG A 174 21.72 -23.60 -31.07
CA ARG A 174 20.34 -23.27 -30.67
C ARG A 174 19.94 -24.00 -29.40
N ASP A 175 20.26 -25.29 -29.30
CA ASP A 175 19.94 -26.12 -28.14
C ASP A 175 20.66 -25.61 -26.89
N ILE A 176 21.95 -25.26 -26.98
CA ILE A 176 22.69 -24.62 -25.89
C ILE A 176 22.01 -23.31 -25.46
N SER A 177 21.62 -22.47 -26.42
CA SER A 177 20.93 -21.20 -26.13
C SER A 177 19.60 -21.42 -25.41
N ILE A 178 18.83 -22.43 -25.83
CA ILE A 178 17.56 -22.83 -25.18
C ILE A 178 17.85 -23.33 -23.76
N GLN A 179 18.82 -24.23 -23.61
CA GLN A 179 19.15 -24.83 -22.33
C GLN A 179 19.65 -23.82 -21.31
N GLN A 180 20.42 -22.83 -21.75
CA GLN A 180 20.86 -21.73 -20.88
C GLN A 180 19.67 -20.94 -20.34
N ARG A 181 18.65 -20.68 -21.17
CA ARG A 181 17.42 -20.00 -20.71
C ARG A 181 16.65 -20.83 -19.70
N ILE A 182 16.60 -22.15 -19.89
CA ILE A 182 15.96 -23.08 -18.94
C ILE A 182 16.67 -23.03 -17.58
N ILE A 183 18.00 -23.16 -17.57
CA ILE A 183 18.82 -23.09 -16.35
C ILE A 183 18.60 -21.76 -15.63
N ASN A 184 18.68 -20.64 -16.36
CA ASN A 184 18.49 -19.31 -15.77
C ASN A 184 17.10 -19.16 -15.16
N ASN A 185 16.06 -19.60 -15.88
CA ASN A 185 14.67 -19.51 -15.41
C ASN A 185 14.45 -20.35 -14.14
N LEU A 186 14.99 -21.58 -14.09
CA LEU A 186 14.93 -22.43 -12.90
C LEU A 186 15.69 -21.81 -11.72
N GLY A 187 16.86 -21.20 -11.96
CA GLY A 187 17.61 -20.47 -10.96
C GLY A 187 16.80 -19.32 -10.35
N THR A 188 16.17 -18.49 -11.18
CA THR A 188 15.29 -17.41 -10.72
C THR A 188 14.06 -17.93 -9.96
N GLN A 189 13.47 -19.06 -10.39
CA GLN A 189 12.36 -19.66 -9.64
C GLN A 189 12.80 -20.09 -8.23
N ILE A 190 13.95 -20.75 -8.11
CA ILE A 190 14.51 -21.17 -6.82
C ILE A 190 14.78 -19.95 -5.92
N GLU A 191 15.37 -18.89 -6.46
CA GLU A 191 15.62 -17.65 -5.73
C GLU A 191 14.33 -16.97 -5.25
N ASN A 192 13.33 -16.88 -6.12
CA ASN A 192 12.02 -16.32 -5.79
C ASN A 192 11.32 -17.12 -4.69
N THR A 193 11.34 -18.46 -4.78
CA THR A 193 10.79 -19.33 -3.75
C THR A 193 11.51 -19.10 -2.42
N ASN A 194 12.85 -19.12 -2.40
CA ASN A 194 13.60 -18.84 -1.16
C ASN A 194 13.26 -17.46 -0.56
N THR A 195 13.24 -16.42 -1.39
CA THR A 195 12.90 -15.06 -0.97
C THR A 195 11.52 -14.99 -0.36
N GLN A 196 10.52 -15.64 -0.97
CA GLN A 196 9.17 -15.72 -0.41
C GLN A 196 9.19 -16.40 0.97
N PHE A 197 9.82 -17.57 1.09
CA PHE A 197 9.90 -18.28 2.37
C PHE A 197 10.66 -17.46 3.43
N ASP A 198 11.71 -16.72 3.07
CA ASP A 198 12.45 -15.87 4.01
C ASP A 198 11.60 -14.71 4.54
N GLN A 199 10.81 -14.08 3.67
CA GLN A 199 9.84 -13.05 4.06
C GLN A 199 8.75 -13.62 4.99
N GLU A 200 8.21 -14.80 4.65
CA GLU A 200 7.24 -15.49 5.51
C GLU A 200 7.85 -15.85 6.87
N HIS A 201 9.10 -16.33 6.91
CA HIS A 201 9.80 -16.66 8.15
C HIS A 201 9.97 -15.43 9.04
N GLN A 202 10.39 -14.29 8.47
CA GLN A 202 10.50 -13.03 9.20
C GLN A 202 9.16 -12.58 9.79
N LEU A 203 8.09 -12.68 9.01
CA LEU A 203 6.74 -12.35 9.46
C LEU A 203 6.26 -13.27 10.59
N LEU A 204 6.59 -14.57 10.54
CA LEU A 204 6.10 -15.58 11.48
C LEU A 204 6.92 -15.69 12.79
N THR A 205 8.20 -15.31 12.75
CA THR A 205 9.14 -15.40 13.89
C THR A 205 8.57 -14.89 15.23
N PRO A 206 8.02 -13.67 15.33
CA PRO A 206 7.52 -13.17 16.62
C PRO A 206 6.36 -14.02 17.17
N TYR A 207 5.50 -14.54 16.31
CA TYR A 207 4.36 -15.37 16.72
C TYR A 207 4.78 -16.77 17.18
N TRP A 208 5.79 -17.37 16.53
CA TRP A 208 6.36 -18.64 16.98
C TRP A 208 7.05 -18.50 18.34
N GLN A 209 7.81 -17.41 18.55
CA GLN A 209 8.45 -17.11 19.84
C GLN A 209 7.41 -16.93 20.95
N GLN A 210 6.35 -16.16 20.69
CA GLN A 210 5.25 -15.96 21.65
C GLN A 210 4.55 -17.28 22.01
N ARG A 211 4.25 -18.14 21.02
CA ARG A 211 3.65 -19.47 21.24
C ARG A 211 4.57 -20.40 22.04
N SER A 212 5.86 -20.41 21.73
CA SER A 212 6.83 -21.24 22.45
C SER A 212 6.95 -20.85 23.92
N SER A 213 6.93 -19.54 24.21
CA SER A 213 6.96 -19.00 25.57
C SER A 213 5.69 -19.37 26.36
N ALA A 214 4.52 -19.27 25.72
CA ALA A 214 3.25 -19.68 26.33
C ALA A 214 3.19 -21.18 26.65
N ASN A 215 3.74 -22.03 25.77
CA ASN A 215 3.79 -23.48 25.99
C ASN A 215 4.82 -23.89 27.05
N GLY A 216 5.88 -23.11 27.24
CA GLY A 216 6.92 -23.34 28.26
C GLY A 216 6.51 -22.93 29.67
N ALA A 217 5.66 -21.90 29.80
CA ALA A 217 5.18 -21.40 31.10
C ALA A 217 4.10 -22.28 31.76
N GLY A 218 3.57 -23.28 31.03
CA GLY A 218 2.56 -24.23 31.52
C GLY A 218 3.13 -25.60 31.94
N ARG A 219 4.46 -25.75 31.99
CA ARG A 219 5.17 -26.94 32.49
C ARG A 219 5.93 -26.60 33.75
#